data_AF-A0A0V1KIK3-F1
#
_entry.id   AF-A0A0V1KIK3-F1
#
_cell.length_a   1.000
_cell.length_b   1.000
_cell.length_c   1.000
_cell.angle_alpha   90.00
_cell.angle_beta   90.00
_cell.angle_gamma   90.00
#
_symmetry.space_group_name_H-M   'P 1'
#
loop_
_entity.id
_entity.type
_entity.pdbx_description
1 polymer ?
#
loop_
_entity_poly.entity_id
_entity_poly.type
_entity_poly.pdbx_seq_one_letter_code
_entity_poly.pdbx_strand_id
1 'polypeptide(L)'
;MIPPSQKCIPRRIIERVENKCEIEGKTRCLPQHMTLTKGRIVFGASAHFGRTSLNRQLDTGPSLQRDLVRILLRFRRHRIDVHADESRMFL
;
A
#
# COMPACT_ATOMS: atom_id res chain seq x y z
N MET A 1 7.12 -13.95 -19.82
CA MET A 1 6.26 -13.04 -19.02
C MET A 1 7.13 -12.40 -17.94
N ILE A 2 7.34 -11.08 -17.94
CA ILE A 2 8.16 -10.40 -16.90
C ILE A 2 7.33 -10.31 -15.61
N PRO A 3 7.82 -10.81 -14.45
CA PRO A 3 7.11 -10.71 -13.19
C PRO A 3 6.86 -9.24 -12.81
N PRO A 4 5.68 -8.92 -12.25
CA PRO A 4 5.30 -7.54 -11.94
C PRO A 4 6.30 -6.81 -11.03
N SER A 5 7.07 -7.52 -10.21
CA SER A 5 8.09 -6.95 -9.32
C SER A 5 9.26 -6.35 -10.11
N GLN A 6 9.66 -7.01 -11.20
CA GLN A 6 10.69 -6.51 -12.11
C GLN A 6 10.24 -5.24 -12.85
N LYS A 7 8.94 -4.97 -12.95
CA LYS A 7 8.39 -3.73 -13.53
C LYS A 7 8.40 -2.54 -12.54
N CYS A 8 8.47 -2.81 -11.24
CA CYS A 8 8.46 -1.77 -10.20
C CYS A 8 9.85 -1.18 -9.93
N ILE A 9 10.92 -1.97 -10.13
CA ILE A 9 12.32 -1.54 -9.96
C ILE A 9 12.68 -0.33 -10.87
N PRO A 10 12.46 -0.37 -12.20
CA PRO A 10 12.80 0.77 -13.06
C PRO A 10 11.94 2.01 -12.77
N ARG A 11 10.79 1.83 -12.10
CA ARG A 11 9.89 2.92 -11.69
C ARG A 11 10.25 3.51 -10.32
N ARG A 12 11.31 3.00 -9.66
CA ARG A 12 11.72 3.39 -8.29
C ARG A 12 10.60 3.25 -7.24
N ILE A 13 9.61 2.38 -7.48
CA ILE A 13 8.55 2.07 -6.52
C ILE A 13 9.08 1.07 -5.48
N ILE A 14 10.01 0.20 -5.89
CA ILE A 14 10.66 -0.80 -5.04
C ILE A 14 12.16 -0.76 -5.31
N GLU A 15 12.98 -0.73 -4.27
CA GLU A 15 14.43 -0.82 -4.35
C GLU A 15 14.94 -2.19 -3.89
N ARG A 16 16.09 -2.62 -4.44
CA ARG A 16 16.80 -3.77 -3.90
C ARG A 16 17.60 -3.29 -2.69
N VAL A 17 17.23 -3.79 -1.52
CA VAL A 17 17.99 -3.55 -0.29
C VAL A 17 18.96 -4.73 -0.11
N GLU A 18 20.26 -4.45 -0.18
CA GLU A 18 21.28 -5.36 0.34
C GLU A 18 21.26 -5.26 1.87
N ASN A 19 21.16 -6.38 2.58
CA ASN A 19 21.26 -6.38 4.04
C ASN A 19 22.68 -5.97 4.46
N LYS A 20 22.89 -4.69 4.71
CA LYS A 20 24.08 -4.17 5.38
C LYS A 20 23.68 -3.69 6.77
N CYS A 21 23.38 -4.62 7.66
CA CYS A 21 23.30 -4.35 9.08
C CYS A 21 23.73 -5.60 9.84
N GLU A 22 24.97 -5.53 10.35
CA GLU A 22 25.52 -6.38 11.39
C GLU A 22 25.05 -5.93 12.79
N ILE A 23 23.92 -5.22 12.83
CA ILE A 23 23.24 -4.74 14.05
C ILE A 23 21.82 -5.27 13.96
N GLU A 24 21.30 -5.73 15.09
CA GLU A 24 20.08 -6.51 15.39
C GLU A 24 18.72 -5.95 14.86
N GLY A 25 18.68 -5.41 13.65
CA GLY A 25 17.49 -5.03 12.90
C GLY A 25 16.86 -6.27 12.27
N LYS A 26 15.86 -6.84 12.91
CA LYS A 26 15.13 -8.02 12.41
C LYS A 26 14.42 -7.71 11.09
N THR A 27 15.05 -8.05 9.96
CA THR A 27 14.43 -7.98 8.63
C THR A 27 13.25 -8.97 8.55
N ARG A 28 12.04 -8.47 8.26
CA ARG A 28 10.82 -9.28 8.17
C ARG A 28 10.30 -9.32 6.74
N CYS A 29 10.14 -10.52 6.19
CA CYS A 29 9.58 -10.73 4.86
C CYS A 29 8.05 -10.85 4.94
N LEU A 30 7.34 -10.22 3.99
CA LEU A 30 5.90 -10.41 3.82
C LEU A 30 5.64 -11.50 2.78
N PRO A 31 4.66 -12.39 2.98
CA PRO A 31 4.26 -13.34 1.95
C PRO A 31 3.72 -12.57 0.74
N GLN A 32 4.19 -12.95 -0.44
CA GLN A 32 3.78 -12.38 -1.72
C GLN A 32 2.86 -13.36 -2.42
N HIS A 33 1.63 -12.95 -2.72
CA HIS A 33 0.69 -13.76 -3.50
C HIS A 33 0.42 -13.08 -4.86
N MET A 34 0.44 -13.86 -5.95
CA MET A 34 0.11 -13.38 -7.30
C MET A 34 -1.31 -13.81 -7.67
N THR A 35 -2.19 -12.86 -7.99
CA THR A 35 -3.57 -13.15 -8.41
C THR A 35 -3.69 -13.36 -9.93
N LEU A 36 -4.45 -14.37 -10.35
CA LEU A 36 -4.26 -15.06 -11.64
C LEU A 36 -4.85 -14.40 -12.90
N THR A 37 -5.43 -13.20 -12.86
CA THR A 37 -6.13 -12.64 -14.04
C THR A 37 -5.48 -11.40 -14.66
N LYS A 38 -4.55 -10.75 -13.95
CA LYS A 38 -3.67 -9.68 -14.45
C LYS A 38 -2.63 -9.44 -13.35
N GLY A 39 -1.75 -10.42 -13.13
CA GLY A 39 -0.79 -10.53 -12.01
C GLY A 39 -0.56 -9.24 -11.22
N ARG A 40 -1.36 -9.04 -10.16
CA ARG A 40 -1.14 -7.95 -9.19
C ARG A 40 -0.31 -8.53 -8.05
N ILE A 41 0.66 -7.75 -7.57
CA ILE A 41 1.42 -8.09 -6.38
C ILE A 41 0.62 -7.64 -5.17
N VAL A 42 0.28 -8.58 -4.31
CA VAL A 42 -0.30 -8.29 -3.00
C VAL A 42 0.67 -8.78 -1.93
N PHE A 43 1.07 -7.88 -1.04
CA PHE A 43 1.84 -8.22 0.15
C PHE A 43 0.89 -8.49 1.32
N GLY A 44 0.97 -9.69 1.89
CA GLY A 44 0.11 -10.09 3.01
C GLY A 44 0.55 -9.45 4.32
N ALA A 45 0.20 -8.19 4.56
CA ALA A 45 0.54 -7.47 5.79
C ALA A 45 -0.17 -8.00 7.06
N SER A 46 -1.26 -8.76 6.89
CA SER A 46 -1.97 -9.46 7.96
C SER A 46 -1.37 -10.81 8.33
N ALA A 47 -0.46 -11.35 7.51
CA ALA A 47 0.14 -12.65 7.77
C ALA A 47 0.89 -12.64 9.11
N HIS A 48 0.62 -13.66 9.93
CA HIS A 48 1.25 -13.80 11.22
C HIS A 48 2.62 -14.47 11.09
N PHE A 49 3.62 -13.84 11.68
CA PHE A 49 4.92 -14.46 11.95
C PHE A 49 5.11 -14.51 13.47
N GLY A 50 5.01 -15.71 14.05
CA GLY A 50 4.89 -15.88 15.49
C GLY A 50 3.54 -15.36 16.00
N ARG A 51 3.55 -14.46 16.99
CA ARG A 51 2.33 -13.90 17.63
C ARG A 51 1.91 -12.51 17.11
N THR A 52 2.54 -12.02 16.03
CA THR A 52 2.30 -10.67 15.49
C THR A 52 2.25 -10.65 13.97
N SER A 53 1.64 -9.62 13.39
CA SER A 53 1.63 -9.31 11.95
C SER A 53 2.09 -7.87 11.75
N LEU A 54 2.37 -7.45 10.51
CA LEU A 54 2.77 -6.07 10.22
C LEU A 54 1.68 -5.08 10.66
N ASN A 55 0.41 -5.37 10.35
CA ASN A 55 -0.72 -4.53 10.76
C ASN A 55 -0.85 -4.35 12.28
N ARG A 56 -0.32 -5.28 13.10
CA ARG A 56 -0.35 -5.19 14.57
C ARG A 56 0.82 -4.39 15.15
N GLN A 57 1.88 -4.17 14.37
CA GLN A 57 3.07 -3.45 14.80
C GLN A 57 3.09 -1.99 14.34
N LEU A 58 2.19 -1.61 13.44
CA LEU A 58 2.03 -0.24 12.99
C LEU A 58 1.09 0.49 13.93
N ASP A 59 1.53 1.64 14.43
CA ASP A 59 0.65 2.55 15.14
C ASP A 59 -0.36 3.15 14.16
N THR A 60 -1.62 3.26 14.61
CA THR A 60 -2.67 3.84 13.77
C THR A 60 -2.45 5.34 13.66
N GLY A 61 -2.13 5.82 12.46
CA GLY A 61 -2.03 7.25 12.17
C GLY A 61 -3.40 7.95 12.15
N PRO A 62 -3.43 9.29 12.20
CA PRO A 62 -4.67 10.05 12.04
C PRO A 62 -5.34 9.74 10.69
N SER A 63 -6.67 9.75 10.67
CA SER A 63 -7.43 9.49 9.44
C SER A 63 -7.12 10.55 8.38
N LEU A 64 -6.44 10.15 7.31
CA LEU A 64 -6.16 11.00 6.15
C LEU A 64 -7.43 11.31 5.34
N GLN A 65 -8.44 10.44 5.42
CA GLN A 65 -9.68 10.59 4.67
C GLN A 65 -10.55 11.68 5.30
N ARG A 66 -11.04 12.58 4.46
CA ARG A 66 -12.07 13.55 4.86
C ARG A 66 -13.36 12.80 5.12
N ASP A 67 -14.13 13.27 6.11
CA ASP A 67 -15.47 12.77 6.36
C ASP A 67 -16.32 12.80 5.08
N LEU A 68 -16.73 11.60 4.64
CA LEU A 68 -17.53 11.39 3.44
C LEU A 68 -18.87 12.13 3.54
N VAL A 69 -19.50 12.18 4.72
CA VAL A 69 -20.77 12.87 4.93
C VAL A 69 -20.58 14.36 4.65
N ARG A 70 -19.53 14.96 5.21
CA ARG A 70 -19.17 16.36 4.96
C ARG A 70 -18.84 16.64 3.50
N ILE A 71 -18.21 15.70 2.79
CA ILE A 71 -17.92 15.83 1.35
C ILE A 71 -19.23 15.82 0.54
N LEU A 72 -20.10 14.84 0.78
CA LEU A 72 -21.37 14.70 0.07
C LEU A 72 -22.30 15.91 0.29
N LEU A 73 -22.31 16.47 1.50
CA LEU A 73 -23.06 17.69 1.80
C LEU A 73 -22.54 18.91 1.02
N ARG A 74 -21.24 18.99 0.71
CA ARG A 74 -20.66 20.08 -0.09
C ARG A 74 -21.04 20.00 -1.56
N PHE A 75 -21.12 18.78 -2.11
CA PHE A 75 -21.60 18.56 -3.47
C PHE A 75 -23.06 18.95 -3.65
N ARG A 76 -23.90 18.74 -2.61
CA ARG A 76 -25.30 19.21 -2.63
C ARG A 76 -25.45 20.73 -2.58
N ARG A 77 -24.41 21.45 -2.14
CA ARG A 77 -24.46 22.90 -1.94
C ARG A 77 -24.14 23.71 -3.19
N HIS A 78 -23.53 23.10 -4.20
CA HIS A 78 -23.11 23.75 -5.44
C HIS A 78 -23.74 23.03 -6.64
N ARG A 79 -24.08 23.77 -7.70
CA ARG A 79 -24.72 23.21 -8.90
C ARG A 79 -23.77 22.46 -9.82
N ILE A 80 -22.47 22.68 -9.67
CA ILE A 80 -21.42 22.10 -10.52
C ILE A 80 -20.41 21.47 -9.58
N ASP A 81 -20.08 20.21 -9.86
CA ASP A 81 -19.02 19.46 -9.19
C ASP A 81 -17.90 19.11 -10.16
N VAL A 82 -16.67 19.09 -9.65
CA VAL A 82 -15.47 18.71 -10.40
C VAL A 82 -14.79 17.57 -9.65
N HIS A 83 -14.82 16.39 -10.26
CA HIS A 83 -14.20 15.19 -9.71
C HIS A 83 -13.00 14.78 -10.57
N ALA A 84 -11.89 14.46 -9.93
CA ALA A 84 -10.70 13.90 -10.57
C ALA A 84 -10.35 12.58 -9.88
N ASP A 85 -10.05 11.55 -10.67
CA ASP A 85 -9.63 10.24 -10.18
C ASP A 85 -8.11 10.14 -10.20
N GLU A 86 -7.53 9.83 -9.05
CA GLU A 86 -6.09 9.59 -8.94
C GLU A 86 -5.81 8.12 -9.22
N SER A 87 -5.24 7.86 -10.39
CA SER A 87 -4.92 6.49 -10.85
C SER A 87 -4.00 5.72 -9.89
N ARG A 88 -3.28 6.42 -8.99
CA ARG A 88 -2.26 5.88 -8.08
C ARG A 88 -2.15 6.67 -6.77
N MET A 89 -3.14 6.53 -5.89
CA MET A 89 -3.10 7.21 -4.59
C MET A 89 -1.96 6.75 -3.66
N PHE A 90 -1.47 5.52 -3.83
CA PHE A 90 -0.47 4.90 -2.95
C PHE A 90 0.68 4.20 -3.72
N LEU A 91 0.80 4.46 -5.03
CA LEU A 91 1.57 3.63 -5.98
C LEU A 91 2.62 4.41 -6.77
#